data_AF-A0A931RSJ1-F1
#
_entry.id   AF-A0A931RSJ1-F1
#
_cell.length_a   1.000
_cell.length_b   1.000
_cell.length_c   1.000
_cell.angle_alpha   90.00
_cell.angle_beta   90.00
_cell.angle_gamma   90.00
#
_symmetry.space_group_name_H-M   'P 1'
#
loop_
_entity.id
_entity.type
_entity.pdbx_description
1 polymer ?
#
loop_
_entity_poly.entity_id
_entity_poly.type
_entity_poly.pdbx_seq_one_letter_code
_entity_poly.pdbx_strand_id
1 'polypeptide(L)'
;MNQDNRDRYLKEGYRKLFGKEPEPNMNDWQIAALVMEGLDPRVLGERLAKQCIFRVFNYLSTDADRKLMESVWFLAEDNARSFFWPGLHDEVHKDDMAAFEYLEPNGFWSKVGD
;
A
#
# COMPACT_ATOMS: atom_id res chain seq x y z
N MET A 1 0.16 -20.07 -1.05
CA MET A 1 -0.25 -18.74 -0.52
C MET A 1 -1.77 -18.62 -0.60
N ASN A 2 -2.47 -18.68 0.54
CA ASN A 2 -3.90 -18.40 0.60
C ASN A 2 -4.17 -16.93 0.26
N GLN A 3 -5.21 -16.70 -0.52
CA GLN A 3 -5.66 -15.38 -0.97
C GLN A 3 -5.98 -14.45 0.22
N ASP A 4 -6.42 -15.02 1.34
CA ASP A 4 -6.83 -14.29 2.56
C ASP A 4 -5.72 -13.47 3.25
N ASN A 5 -4.44 -13.78 3.02
CA ASN A 5 -3.35 -13.02 3.64
C ASN A 5 -2.88 -11.82 2.79
N ARG A 6 -3.35 -11.69 1.55
CA ARG A 6 -2.87 -10.67 0.63
C ARG A 6 -3.34 -9.27 1.07
N ASP A 7 -4.61 -9.08 1.40
CA ASP A 7 -5.14 -7.72 1.50
C ASP A 7 -5.28 -7.22 2.93
N ARG A 8 -4.69 -7.95 3.89
CA ARG A 8 -4.82 -7.68 5.32
C ARG A 8 -4.35 -6.28 5.71
N TYR A 9 -3.31 -5.75 5.05
CA TYR A 9 -2.77 -4.42 5.37
C TYR A 9 -3.62 -3.28 4.85
N LEU A 10 -4.14 -3.41 3.62
CA LEU A 10 -5.06 -2.41 3.07
C LEU A 10 -6.37 -2.40 3.87
N LYS A 11 -6.88 -3.58 4.24
CA LYS A 11 -8.05 -3.69 5.13
C LYS A 11 -7.77 -3.14 6.53
N GLU A 12 -6.61 -3.45 7.13
CA GLU A 12 -6.21 -2.86 8.42
C GLU A 12 -6.05 -1.34 8.34
N GLY A 13 -5.40 -0.84 7.29
CA GLY A 13 -5.23 0.59 7.03
C GLY A 13 -6.58 1.30 6.91
N TYR A 14 -7.49 0.73 6.12
CA TYR A 14 -8.86 1.22 5.99
C TYR A 14 -9.55 1.31 7.36
N ARG A 15 -9.49 0.25 8.17
CA ARG A 15 -10.11 0.23 9.50
C ARG A 15 -9.57 1.30 10.43
N LYS A 16 -8.25 1.53 10.43
CA LYS A 16 -7.65 2.55 11.29
C LYS A 16 -8.00 3.97 10.83
N LEU A 17 -8.05 4.22 9.53
CA LEU A 17 -8.40 5.54 8.98
C LEU A 17 -9.88 5.88 9.17
N PHE A 18 -10.77 4.90 8.94
CA PHE A 18 -12.21 5.15 8.86
C PHE A 18 -13.01 4.61 10.05
N GLY A 19 -12.38 3.87 10.97
CA GLY A 19 -13.04 3.32 12.16
C GLY A 19 -14.09 2.24 11.86
N LYS A 20 -14.10 1.67 10.65
CA LYS A 20 -15.07 0.68 10.18
C LYS A 20 -14.45 -0.32 9.21
N GLU A 21 -15.12 -1.47 9.03
CA GLU A 21 -14.76 -2.46 8.01
C GLU A 21 -15.08 -1.95 6.58
N PRO A 22 -14.32 -2.36 5.55
CA PRO A 22 -14.70 -2.13 4.15
C PRO A 22 -16.05 -2.77 3.82
N GLU A 23 -16.76 -2.21 2.84
CA GLU A 23 -18.02 -2.80 2.39
C GLU A 23 -17.79 -4.16 1.70
N PRO A 24 -18.69 -5.15 1.86
CA PRO A 24 -18.46 -6.51 1.36
C PRO A 24 -18.24 -6.64 -0.15
N ASN A 25 -18.70 -5.66 -0.93
CA ASN A 25 -18.61 -5.60 -2.38
C ASN A 25 -17.43 -4.75 -2.89
N MET A 26 -16.66 -4.13 -2.00
CA MET A 26 -15.47 -3.37 -2.39
C MET A 26 -14.35 -4.32 -2.82
N ASN A 27 -13.78 -4.06 -4.00
CA ASN A 27 -12.57 -4.74 -4.43
C ASN A 27 -11.32 -4.10 -3.82
N ASP A 28 -10.19 -4.81 -3.89
CA ASP A 28 -8.95 -4.37 -3.25
C ASP A 28 -8.42 -3.03 -3.79
N TRP A 29 -8.67 -2.73 -5.08
CA TRP A 29 -8.30 -1.44 -5.68
C TRP A 29 -9.15 -0.29 -5.16
N GLN A 30 -10.44 -0.51 -4.89
CA GLN A 30 -11.31 0.50 -4.27
C GLN A 30 -10.89 0.75 -2.81
N ILE A 31 -10.50 -0.30 -2.09
CA ILE A 31 -9.96 -0.16 -0.73
C ILE A 31 -8.64 0.60 -0.78
N ALA A 32 -7.73 0.23 -1.69
CA ALA A 32 -6.46 0.89 -1.89
C ALA A 32 -6.60 2.38 -2.20
N ALA A 33 -7.55 2.75 -3.08
CA ALA A 33 -7.83 4.15 -3.40
C ALA A 33 -8.10 4.97 -2.14
N LEU A 34 -9.08 4.52 -1.34
CA LEU A 34 -9.45 5.23 -0.11
C LEU A 34 -8.33 5.26 0.93
N VAL A 35 -7.54 4.20 1.02
CA VAL A 35 -6.38 4.14 1.93
C VAL A 35 -5.26 5.07 1.46
N MET A 36 -5.00 5.19 0.15
CA MET A 36 -3.98 6.10 -0.39
C MET A 36 -4.42 7.57 -0.32
N GLU A 37 -5.69 7.86 -0.58
CA GLU A 37 -6.26 9.21 -0.43
C GLU A 37 -6.18 9.71 1.01
N GLY A 38 -6.44 8.82 1.97
CA GLY A 38 -6.46 9.13 3.40
C GLY A 38 -5.17 8.78 4.15
N LEU A 39 -4.08 8.43 3.46
CA LEU A 39 -2.91 7.85 4.11
C LEU A 39 -2.27 8.83 5.10
N ASP A 40 -2.43 8.54 6.40
CA ASP A 40 -1.83 9.33 7.48
C ASP A 40 -0.94 8.45 8.37
N PRO A 41 0.40 8.57 8.30
CA PRO A 41 1.31 7.85 9.20
C PRO A 41 1.01 8.01 10.68
N ARG A 42 0.45 9.14 11.12
CA ARG A 42 0.15 9.41 12.53
C ARG A 42 -1.01 8.55 13.03
N VAL A 43 -1.91 8.17 12.13
CA VAL A 43 -3.06 7.29 12.42
C VAL A 43 -2.65 5.81 12.25
N LEU A 44 -1.95 5.50 11.16
CA LEU A 44 -1.62 4.13 10.80
C LEU A 44 -0.42 3.56 11.57
N GLY A 45 0.51 4.43 11.96
CA GLY A 45 1.88 4.08 12.31
C GLY A 45 2.72 3.87 11.04
N GLU A 46 4.02 4.24 11.12
CA GLU A 46 4.91 4.26 9.95
C GLU A 46 4.98 2.92 9.21
N ARG A 47 5.07 1.82 9.96
CA ARG A 47 5.17 0.48 9.38
C ARG A 47 3.95 0.12 8.53
N LEU A 48 2.74 0.36 9.04
CA LEU A 48 1.51 -0.01 8.33
C LEU A 48 1.31 0.89 7.10
N ALA A 49 1.63 2.17 7.21
CA ALA A 49 1.57 3.09 6.06
C ALA A 49 2.49 2.62 4.93
N LYS A 50 3.76 2.28 5.23
CA LYS A 50 4.67 1.67 4.25
C LYS A 50 4.10 0.37 3.66
N GLN A 51 3.49 -0.47 4.50
CA GLN A 51 2.89 -1.74 4.04
C GLN A 51 1.77 -1.48 3.04
N CYS A 52 0.88 -0.54 3.32
CA CYS A 52 -0.19 -0.16 2.38
C CYS A 52 0.38 0.30 1.03
N ILE A 53 1.42 1.14 1.04
CA ILE A 53 2.07 1.63 -0.18
C ILE A 53 2.67 0.46 -0.98
N PHE A 54 3.47 -0.42 -0.37
CA PHE A 54 4.05 -1.56 -1.08
C PHE A 54 3.00 -2.54 -1.61
N ARG A 55 1.88 -2.73 -0.89
CA ARG A 55 0.77 -3.56 -1.38
C ARG A 55 0.23 -3.04 -2.71
N VAL A 56 0.06 -1.72 -2.84
CA VAL A 56 -0.44 -1.09 -4.06
C VAL A 56 0.48 -1.31 -5.26
N PHE A 57 1.79 -1.16 -5.07
CA PHE A 57 2.74 -1.32 -6.18
C PHE A 57 2.96 -2.79 -6.58
N ASN A 58 3.16 -3.66 -5.59
CA ASN A 58 3.80 -4.95 -5.83
C ASN A 58 2.85 -6.15 -5.77
N TYR A 59 1.64 -5.99 -5.22
CA TYR A 59 0.86 -7.16 -4.83
C TYR A 59 -0.64 -7.13 -5.15
N LEU A 60 -1.19 -6.01 -5.65
CA LEU A 60 -2.55 -5.97 -6.17
C LEU A 60 -2.62 -6.61 -7.56
N SER A 61 -3.77 -7.24 -7.85
CA SER A 61 -4.02 -7.87 -9.15
C SER A 61 -3.95 -6.85 -10.28
N THR A 62 -3.29 -7.19 -11.38
CA THR A 62 -3.28 -6.36 -12.59
C THR A 62 -4.53 -6.55 -13.46
N ASP A 63 -5.40 -7.49 -13.10
CA ASP A 63 -6.70 -7.73 -13.74
C ASP A 63 -7.78 -6.90 -13.04
N ALA A 64 -7.71 -5.59 -13.21
CA ALA A 64 -8.68 -4.63 -12.67
C ALA A 64 -8.92 -3.47 -13.65
N ASP A 65 -9.84 -2.57 -13.30
CA ASP A 65 -10.08 -1.37 -14.09
C ASP A 65 -8.81 -0.53 -14.20
N ARG A 66 -8.30 -0.39 -15.42
CA ARG A 66 -7.05 0.29 -15.71
C ARG A 66 -7.04 1.74 -15.22
N LYS A 67 -8.14 2.48 -15.33
CA LYS A 67 -8.20 3.87 -14.87
C LYS A 67 -8.11 3.96 -13.36
N LEU A 68 -8.80 3.05 -12.66
CA LEU A 68 -8.71 2.95 -11.21
C LEU A 68 -7.27 2.63 -10.80
N MET A 69 -6.65 1.62 -11.43
CA MET A 69 -5.26 1.26 -11.16
C MET A 69 -4.30 2.44 -11.33
N GLU A 70 -4.37 3.13 -12.47
CA GLU A 70 -3.53 4.30 -12.77
C GLU A 70 -3.73 5.42 -11.74
N SER A 71 -4.98 5.71 -11.33
CA SER A 71 -5.23 6.72 -10.29
C SER A 71 -4.68 6.33 -8.92
N VAL A 72 -4.77 5.04 -8.56
CA VAL A 72 -4.30 4.54 -7.26
C VAL A 72 -2.77 4.51 -7.22
N TRP A 73 -2.11 4.18 -8.33
CA TRP A 73 -0.66 4.29 -8.44
C TRP A 73 -0.18 5.72 -8.27
N PHE A 74 -0.81 6.68 -8.95
CA PHE A 74 -0.43 8.09 -8.79
C PHE A 74 -0.49 8.56 -7.32
N LEU A 75 -1.54 8.19 -6.59
CA LEU A 75 -1.65 8.49 -5.17
C LEU A 75 -0.58 7.77 -4.33
N ALA A 76 -0.25 6.53 -4.68
CA ALA A 76 0.78 5.77 -3.99
C ALA A 76 2.19 6.33 -4.24
N GLU A 77 2.46 6.85 -5.44
CA GLU A 77 3.72 7.52 -5.80
C GLU A 77 3.90 8.81 -5.01
N ASP A 78 2.86 9.65 -4.91
CA ASP A 78 2.88 10.89 -4.12
C ASP A 78 3.10 10.62 -2.62
N ASN A 79 2.39 9.61 -2.09
CA ASN A 79 2.58 9.14 -0.72
C ASN A 79 3.99 8.60 -0.50
N ALA A 80 4.49 7.76 -1.40
CA ALA A 80 5.83 7.19 -1.30
C ALA A 80 6.91 8.28 -1.32
N ARG A 81 6.78 9.27 -2.20
CA ARG A 81 7.67 10.42 -2.25
C ARG A 81 7.72 11.15 -0.92
N SER A 82 6.56 11.39 -0.31
CA SER A 82 6.47 12.04 0.99
C SER A 82 7.06 11.18 2.13
N PHE A 83 6.93 9.86 2.04
CA PHE A 83 7.28 8.94 3.13
C PHE A 83 8.73 8.49 3.16
N PHE A 84 9.33 8.31 1.98
CA PHE A 84 10.65 7.71 1.83
C PHE A 84 11.72 8.73 1.44
N TRP A 85 11.37 10.01 1.27
CA TRP A 85 12.35 11.09 1.07
C TRP A 85 13.31 11.23 2.27
N PRO A 86 14.62 11.46 2.05
CA PRO A 86 15.33 11.66 0.78
C PRO A 86 15.86 10.37 0.14
N GLY A 87 15.35 9.20 0.52
CA GLY A 87 15.78 7.91 0.01
C GLY A 87 15.42 7.66 -1.46
N LEU A 88 14.32 8.20 -1.97
CA LEU A 88 13.85 8.02 -3.35
C LEU A 88 14.35 9.12 -4.32
N HIS A 89 14.51 8.78 -5.60
CA HIS A 89 14.74 9.75 -6.69
C HIS A 89 13.53 10.68 -6.89
N ASP A 90 13.70 11.75 -7.69
CA ASP A 90 12.65 12.74 -7.98
C ASP A 90 11.40 12.15 -8.68
N GLU A 91 11.45 10.92 -9.15
CA GLU A 91 10.27 10.19 -9.62
C GLU A 91 10.29 8.81 -8.96
N VAL A 92 9.15 8.42 -8.37
CA VAL A 92 8.97 7.11 -7.75
C VAL A 92 8.26 6.24 -8.77
N HIS A 93 8.96 5.30 -9.38
CA HIS A 93 8.32 4.33 -10.28
C HIS A 93 8.09 3.01 -9.55
N LYS A 94 7.16 2.19 -10.07
CA LYS A 94 6.85 0.86 -9.52
C LYS A 94 8.10 -0.01 -9.28
N ASP A 95 9.05 0.04 -10.20
CA ASP A 95 10.29 -0.76 -10.12
C ASP A 95 11.20 -0.31 -8.99
N ASP A 96 11.22 0.99 -8.66
CA ASP A 96 11.95 1.53 -7.51
C ASP A 96 11.33 1.00 -6.21
N MET A 97 10.00 0.96 -6.14
CA MET A 97 9.29 0.49 -4.95
C MET A 97 9.51 -1.00 -4.67
N ALA A 98 9.68 -1.81 -5.70
CA ALA A 98 10.09 -3.21 -5.54
C ALA A 98 11.51 -3.35 -4.96
N ALA A 99 12.45 -2.51 -5.39
CA ALA A 99 13.81 -2.50 -4.84
C ALA A 99 13.85 -1.97 -3.39
N PHE A 100 13.08 -0.92 -3.08
CA PHE A 100 12.99 -0.33 -1.75
C PHE A 100 12.46 -1.32 -0.71
N GLU A 101 11.44 -2.10 -1.07
CA GLU A 101 10.88 -3.13 -0.21
C GLU A 101 11.93 -4.15 0.25
N TYR A 102 12.88 -4.49 -0.64
CA TYR A 102 13.96 -5.43 -0.33
C TYR A 102 15.04 -4.82 0.59
N LEU A 103 15.25 -3.51 0.49
CA LEU A 103 16.30 -2.78 1.23
C LEU A 103 15.86 -2.35 2.63
N GLU A 104 14.57 -2.44 2.98
CA GLU A 104 14.08 -2.08 4.32
C GLU A 104 14.72 -2.97 5.41
N PRO A 105 15.46 -2.36 6.37
CA PRO A 105 16.19 -3.12 7.38
C PRO A 105 15.24 -3.91 8.28
N ASN A 106 15.63 -5.14 8.59
CA ASN A 106 14.91 -6.18 9.36
C ASN A 106 13.95 -7.06 8.58
N GLY A 107 13.90 -6.99 7.25
CA GLY A 107 12.99 -7.81 6.47
C GLY A 107 11.56 -7.35 6.72
N PHE A 108 11.07 -6.49 5.85
CA PHE A 108 9.76 -5.87 5.98
C PHE A 108 8.62 -6.88 6.25
N TRP A 109 8.78 -8.06 5.65
CA TRP A 109 7.93 -9.25 5.77
C TRP A 109 8.41 -10.31 6.77
N SER A 110 9.59 -10.19 7.40
CA SER A 110 10.20 -11.26 8.21
C SER A 110 9.47 -11.58 9.52
N LYS A 111 8.56 -10.71 9.97
CA LYS A 111 7.62 -10.99 11.09
C LYS A 111 6.24 -11.45 10.61
N VAL A 112 6.08 -11.67 9.32
CA VAL A 112 4.88 -12.20 8.70
C VAL A 112 5.21 -13.65 8.40
N GLY A 113 5.00 -14.50 9.41
CA GLY A 113 5.31 -15.92 9.32
C GLY A 113 4.71 -16.56 8.07
N ASP A 114 5.50 -17.45 7.48
CA ASP A 114 4.99 -18.64 6.79
C ASP A 114 3.94 -19.37 7.65
#